data_AF-A0A8S1U1P2-F1
#
_entry.id   AF-A0A8S1U1P2-F1
#
_cell.length_a   1.000
_cell.length_b   1.000
_cell.length_c   1.000
_cell.angle_alpha   90.00
_cell.angle_beta   90.00
_cell.angle_gamma   90.00
#
_symmetry.space_group_name_H-M   'P 1'
#
loop_
_entity.id
_entity.type
_entity.pdbx_description
1 polymer ?
#
loop_
_entity_poly.entity_id
_entity_poly.type
_entity_poly.pdbx_seq_one_letter_code
_entity_poly.pdbx_strand_id
1 'polypeptide(L)'
;MGSNSLYILVQMKVYLSNKNFENIKIQNTSSVGANFFRSNLSGSEFNNVFISGMNLNGALLFNCKWKNLKIHELYELGGHSCKVNSVCLSPDGNTLASGNDDKSIRLWDVKSGQQKAKLDSQYSDVYSVCFSPDGNLLAAGNRDNFICLWDVQTVKQKALLSGHTNNVNSVCFSPDGNRLASCSCDNNIRLWDIKTKQQKAKLDGHTNGIILS
;
A
#
# COMPACT_ATOMS: atom_id res chain seq x y z
N MET A 1 -38.14 9.95 -3.43
CA MET A 1 -38.38 8.75 -4.25
C MET A 1 -37.27 8.46 -5.28
N GLY A 2 -36.00 8.85 -5.05
CA GLY A 2 -34.94 8.74 -6.07
C GLY A 2 -33.91 7.60 -5.92
N SER A 3 -33.97 6.77 -4.86
CA SER A 3 -32.90 5.81 -4.54
C SER A 3 -32.82 4.59 -5.46
N ASN A 4 -33.94 4.18 -6.09
CA ASN A 4 -33.99 2.89 -6.77
C ASN A 4 -33.51 2.93 -8.22
N SER A 5 -33.49 4.10 -8.87
CA SER A 5 -33.14 4.18 -10.31
C SER A 5 -31.66 3.88 -10.56
N LEU A 6 -30.74 4.40 -9.76
CA LEU A 6 -29.31 4.09 -9.93
C LEU A 6 -28.98 2.66 -9.51
N TYR A 7 -29.62 2.13 -8.47
CA TYR A 7 -29.49 0.72 -8.10
C TYR A 7 -29.92 -0.21 -9.25
N ILE A 8 -31.07 0.07 -9.87
CA ILE A 8 -31.56 -0.67 -11.03
C ILE A 8 -30.58 -0.54 -12.21
N LEU A 9 -30.06 0.66 -12.50
CA LEU A 9 -29.07 0.87 -13.58
C LEU A 9 -27.77 0.08 -13.35
N VAL A 10 -27.28 0.01 -12.11
CA VAL A 10 -26.10 -0.78 -11.73
C VAL A 10 -26.40 -2.29 -11.86
N GLN A 11 -27.55 -2.76 -11.36
CA GLN A 11 -27.98 -4.17 -11.48
C GLN A 11 -28.22 -4.57 -12.94
N MET A 12 -28.72 -3.66 -13.77
CA MET A 12 -28.91 -3.86 -15.22
C MET A 12 -27.61 -3.76 -16.03
N LYS A 13 -26.45 -3.59 -15.38
CA LYS A 13 -25.13 -3.41 -16.02
C LYS A 13 -25.12 -2.27 -17.06
N VAL A 14 -25.88 -1.20 -16.83
CA VAL A 14 -25.84 -0.03 -17.72
C VAL A 14 -24.46 0.59 -17.66
N TYR A 15 -23.92 0.97 -18.83
CA TYR A 15 -22.63 1.64 -18.93
C TYR A 15 -22.70 3.04 -18.32
N LEU A 16 -22.13 3.19 -17.11
CA LEU A 16 -22.06 4.45 -16.36
C LEU A 16 -20.77 5.24 -16.62
N SER A 17 -19.92 4.78 -17.54
CA SER A 17 -18.63 5.40 -17.88
C SER A 17 -18.78 6.68 -18.72
N ASN A 18 -17.88 7.64 -18.50
CA ASN A 18 -17.86 8.95 -19.16
C ASN A 18 -19.19 9.73 -19.04
N LYS A 19 -19.89 9.58 -17.92
CA LYS A 19 -21.17 10.27 -17.65
C LYS A 19 -20.99 11.40 -16.66
N ASN A 20 -21.85 12.42 -16.75
CA ASN A 20 -21.95 13.46 -15.73
C ASN A 20 -23.07 13.11 -14.74
N PHE A 21 -22.69 12.97 -13.48
CA PHE A 21 -23.51 12.69 -12.31
C PHE A 21 -23.22 13.73 -11.20
N GLU A 22 -23.00 14.99 -11.54
CA GLU A 22 -22.79 16.03 -10.54
C GLU A 22 -24.00 16.23 -9.63
N ASN A 23 -23.72 16.47 -8.34
CA ASN A 23 -24.71 16.81 -7.31
C ASN A 23 -25.85 15.79 -7.14
N ILE A 24 -25.61 14.51 -7.45
CA ILE A 24 -26.62 13.46 -7.25
C ILE A 24 -26.63 12.94 -5.82
N LYS A 25 -27.74 12.31 -5.43
CA LYS A 25 -27.87 11.63 -4.14
C LYS A 25 -27.98 10.14 -4.37
N ILE A 26 -27.00 9.41 -3.87
CA ILE A 26 -26.92 7.95 -3.90
C ILE A 26 -27.14 7.47 -2.47
N GLN A 27 -28.26 6.82 -2.20
CA GLN A 27 -28.63 6.45 -0.83
C GLN A 27 -29.12 5.01 -0.73
N ASN A 28 -28.79 4.34 0.38
CA ASN A 28 -29.31 3.02 0.75
C ASN A 28 -29.19 1.98 -0.38
N THR A 29 -28.03 1.94 -1.04
CA THR A 29 -27.82 1.13 -2.24
C THR A 29 -26.49 0.39 -2.19
N SER A 30 -26.42 -0.72 -2.91
CA SER A 30 -25.18 -1.41 -3.19
C SER A 30 -24.69 -1.02 -4.59
N SER A 31 -23.47 -0.52 -4.68
CA SER A 31 -22.76 -0.21 -5.93
C SER A 31 -21.64 -1.21 -6.19
N VAL A 32 -21.91 -2.48 -5.92
CA VAL A 32 -21.00 -3.59 -6.22
C VAL A 32 -20.74 -3.66 -7.74
N GLY A 33 -19.48 -3.64 -8.16
CA GLY A 33 -19.05 -3.75 -9.55
C GLY A 33 -19.39 -2.54 -10.43
N ALA A 34 -19.88 -1.43 -9.85
CA ALA A 34 -20.29 -0.28 -10.63
C ALA A 34 -19.07 0.38 -11.31
N ASN A 35 -19.21 0.73 -12.60
CA ASN A 35 -18.12 1.29 -13.40
C ASN A 35 -18.37 2.76 -13.74
N PHE A 36 -17.73 3.65 -12.98
CA PHE A 36 -17.78 5.10 -13.17
C PHE A 36 -16.48 5.64 -13.79
N PHE A 37 -15.81 4.83 -14.61
CA PHE A 37 -14.59 5.23 -15.31
C PHE A 37 -14.77 6.59 -16.01
N ARG A 38 -13.92 7.55 -15.66
CA ARG A 38 -13.93 8.94 -16.18
C ARG A 38 -15.27 9.68 -16.04
N SER A 39 -16.12 9.26 -15.10
CA SER A 39 -17.40 9.93 -14.84
C SER A 39 -17.24 11.03 -13.80
N ASN A 40 -18.07 12.06 -13.89
CA ASN A 40 -18.06 13.16 -12.93
C ASN A 40 -19.13 12.93 -11.88
N LEU A 41 -18.72 12.76 -10.62
CA LEU A 41 -19.60 12.58 -9.45
C LEU A 41 -19.50 13.78 -8.49
N SER A 42 -18.89 14.89 -8.91
CA SER A 42 -18.58 16.01 -8.03
C SER A 42 -19.84 16.59 -7.36
N GLY A 43 -19.72 16.94 -6.07
CA GLY A 43 -20.82 17.45 -5.25
C GLY A 43 -21.85 16.40 -4.83
N SER A 44 -21.67 15.13 -5.21
CA SER A 44 -22.63 14.07 -4.90
C SER A 44 -22.61 13.65 -3.42
N GLU A 45 -23.76 13.22 -2.91
CA GLU A 45 -23.90 12.66 -1.56
C GLU A 45 -24.15 11.15 -1.63
N PHE A 46 -23.26 10.40 -1.00
CA PHE A 46 -23.33 8.96 -0.81
C PHE A 46 -23.68 8.68 0.65
N ASN A 47 -24.87 8.14 0.91
CA ASN A 47 -25.31 7.80 2.27
C ASN A 47 -25.75 6.35 2.38
N ASN A 48 -25.16 5.60 3.31
CA ASN A 48 -25.44 4.18 3.51
C ASN A 48 -25.27 3.38 2.21
N VAL A 49 -24.13 3.61 1.54
CA VAL A 49 -23.77 2.96 0.28
C VAL A 49 -22.80 1.83 0.56
N PHE A 50 -23.08 0.66 -0.01
CA PHE A 50 -22.18 -0.48 0.02
C PHE A 50 -21.35 -0.52 -1.26
N ILE A 51 -20.03 -0.42 -1.15
CA ILE A 51 -19.10 -0.43 -2.28
C ILE A 51 -18.30 -1.74 -2.25
N SER A 52 -18.25 -2.42 -3.39
CA SER A 52 -17.33 -3.54 -3.64
C SER A 52 -16.93 -3.54 -5.10
N GLY A 53 -15.63 -3.64 -5.42
CA GLY A 53 -15.18 -3.73 -6.82
C GLY A 53 -15.63 -2.59 -7.75
N MET A 54 -15.89 -1.40 -7.20
CA MET A 54 -16.32 -0.23 -7.99
C MET A 54 -15.12 0.38 -8.72
N ASN A 55 -15.24 0.57 -10.04
CA ASN A 55 -14.20 1.22 -10.83
C ASN A 55 -14.42 2.74 -10.85
N LEU A 56 -13.54 3.46 -10.16
CA LEU A 56 -13.52 4.93 -10.08
C LEU A 56 -12.34 5.54 -10.84
N ASN A 57 -11.64 4.78 -11.68
CA ASN A 57 -10.44 5.29 -12.36
C ASN A 57 -10.78 6.52 -13.23
N GLY A 58 -10.09 7.63 -12.97
CA GLY A 58 -10.31 8.92 -13.63
C GLY A 58 -11.64 9.60 -13.28
N ALA A 59 -12.42 9.09 -12.32
CA ALA A 59 -13.66 9.72 -11.89
C ALA A 59 -13.37 11.00 -11.10
N LEU A 60 -14.20 12.03 -11.29
CA LEU A 60 -14.13 13.26 -10.51
C LEU A 60 -15.02 13.14 -9.28
N LEU A 61 -14.45 13.26 -8.09
CA LEU A 61 -15.14 13.09 -6.80
C LEU A 61 -15.04 14.35 -5.92
N PHE A 62 -14.90 15.53 -6.53
CA PHE A 62 -14.71 16.78 -5.79
C PHE A 62 -15.93 17.09 -4.93
N ASN A 63 -15.71 17.55 -3.69
CA ASN A 63 -16.78 17.95 -2.76
C ASN A 63 -17.87 16.88 -2.53
N CYS A 64 -17.53 15.59 -2.69
CA CYS A 64 -18.47 14.51 -2.37
C CYS A 64 -18.67 14.37 -0.86
N LYS A 65 -19.91 14.10 -0.46
CA LYS A 65 -20.26 13.80 0.94
C LYS A 65 -20.45 12.30 1.09
N TRP A 66 -19.70 11.68 2.01
CA TRP A 66 -19.79 10.24 2.29
C TRP A 66 -20.30 10.04 3.72
N LYS A 67 -21.37 9.27 3.89
CA LYS A 67 -21.96 8.92 5.18
C LYS A 67 -22.26 7.43 5.21
N ASN A 68 -21.92 6.77 6.32
CA ASN A 68 -22.18 5.33 6.51
C ASN A 68 -21.71 4.46 5.34
N LEU A 69 -20.53 4.77 4.79
CA LEU A 69 -19.95 4.01 3.70
C LEU A 69 -19.51 2.63 4.21
N LYS A 70 -19.92 1.58 3.52
CA LYS A 70 -19.49 0.20 3.79
C LYS A 70 -18.69 -0.31 2.61
N ILE A 71 -17.43 -0.65 2.82
CA ILE A 71 -16.57 -1.24 1.78
C ILE A 71 -16.51 -2.74 2.06
N HIS A 72 -16.79 -3.56 1.05
CA HIS A 72 -16.60 -5.02 1.18
C HIS A 72 -15.09 -5.31 1.26
N GLU A 73 -14.67 -6.00 2.31
CA GLU A 73 -13.33 -6.58 2.38
C GLU A 73 -13.19 -7.60 1.24
N LEU A 74 -12.33 -7.31 0.25
CA LEU A 74 -12.20 -8.19 -0.91
C LEU A 74 -11.59 -9.53 -0.51
N TYR A 75 -10.55 -9.51 0.33
CA TYR A 75 -9.81 -10.69 0.78
C TYR A 75 -9.26 -10.50 2.19
N GLU A 76 -9.36 -11.54 3.01
CA GLU A 76 -8.56 -11.69 4.23
C GLU A 76 -7.27 -12.45 3.86
N LEU A 77 -6.12 -11.76 3.93
CA LEU A 77 -4.83 -12.31 3.53
C LEU A 77 -4.18 -13.07 4.69
N GLY A 78 -4.65 -14.30 4.93
CA GLY A 78 -4.12 -15.19 5.95
C GLY A 78 -2.76 -15.80 5.58
N GLY A 79 -1.90 -16.03 6.58
CA GLY A 79 -0.68 -16.82 6.41
C GLY A 79 0.46 -16.44 7.35
N HIS A 80 0.51 -15.19 7.78
CA HIS A 80 1.46 -14.74 8.80
C HIS A 80 1.11 -15.34 10.16
N SER A 81 2.10 -15.89 10.86
CA SER A 81 1.88 -16.50 12.20
C SER A 81 1.98 -15.49 13.34
N CYS A 82 2.41 -14.26 13.03
CA CYS A 82 2.60 -13.19 14.00
C CYS A 82 2.04 -11.86 13.47
N LYS A 83 2.07 -10.83 14.32
CA LYS A 83 1.54 -9.50 14.02
C LYS A 83 2.19 -8.92 12.76
N VAL A 84 1.36 -8.43 11.84
CA VAL A 84 1.81 -7.67 10.67
C VAL A 84 2.10 -6.24 11.11
N ASN A 85 3.33 -5.78 10.85
CA ASN A 85 3.77 -4.44 11.25
C ASN A 85 3.70 -3.42 10.13
N SER A 86 3.84 -3.89 8.88
CA SER A 86 3.92 -2.99 7.72
C SER A 86 3.37 -3.66 6.47
N VAL A 87 2.74 -2.85 5.63
CA VAL A 87 2.25 -3.24 4.31
C VAL A 87 2.59 -2.15 3.28
N CYS A 88 2.84 -2.54 2.04
CA CYS A 88 3.11 -1.61 0.94
C CYS A 88 2.61 -2.19 -0.38
N LEU A 89 2.00 -1.37 -1.23
CA LEU A 89 1.63 -1.75 -2.60
C LEU A 89 2.81 -1.51 -3.55
N SER A 90 2.96 -2.38 -4.55
CA SER A 90 3.85 -2.13 -5.67
C SER A 90 3.37 -0.92 -6.48
N PRO A 91 4.26 -0.21 -7.20
CA PRO A 91 3.90 0.98 -7.97
C PRO A 91 2.80 0.74 -9.02
N ASP A 92 2.72 -0.48 -9.56
CA ASP A 92 1.67 -0.90 -10.50
C ASP A 92 0.35 -1.34 -9.83
N GLY A 93 0.33 -1.39 -8.49
CA GLY A 93 -0.81 -1.78 -7.67
C GLY A 93 -1.19 -3.27 -7.73
N ASN A 94 -0.42 -4.11 -8.43
CA ASN A 94 -0.77 -5.52 -8.61
C ASN A 94 -0.26 -6.43 -7.48
N THR A 95 0.74 -5.98 -6.72
CA THR A 95 1.36 -6.76 -5.65
C THR A 95 1.29 -5.99 -4.33
N LEU A 96 0.88 -6.66 -3.26
CA LEU A 96 1.03 -6.15 -1.90
C LEU A 96 2.21 -6.87 -1.25
N ALA A 97 3.07 -6.15 -0.53
CA ALA A 97 4.05 -6.72 0.38
C ALA A 97 3.57 -6.54 1.82
N SER A 98 3.78 -7.54 2.68
CA SER A 98 3.54 -7.41 4.12
C SER A 98 4.69 -8.02 4.93
N GLY A 99 5.18 -7.28 5.93
CA GLY A 99 6.22 -7.71 6.86
C GLY A 99 5.69 -7.85 8.29
N ASN A 100 6.26 -8.77 9.06
CA ASN A 100 5.76 -9.16 10.37
C ASN A 100 6.86 -9.57 11.38
N ASP A 101 6.45 -10.01 12.57
CA ASP A 101 7.35 -10.52 13.61
C ASP A 101 7.83 -11.97 13.38
N ASP A 102 7.32 -12.71 12.38
CA ASP A 102 7.74 -14.10 12.09
C ASP A 102 8.99 -14.19 11.19
N LYS A 103 9.66 -13.05 10.96
CA LYS A 103 10.85 -12.90 10.10
C LYS A 103 10.59 -13.06 8.60
N SER A 104 9.33 -13.13 8.19
CA SER A 104 8.98 -13.25 6.78
C SER A 104 8.36 -11.99 6.21
N ILE A 105 8.60 -11.81 4.92
CA ILE A 105 7.83 -10.88 4.09
C ILE A 105 7.03 -11.72 3.12
N ARG A 106 5.75 -11.41 2.96
CA ARG A 106 4.89 -12.09 1.98
C ARG A 106 4.51 -11.13 0.87
N LEU A 107 4.52 -11.63 -0.35
CA LEU A 107 4.01 -10.94 -1.52
C LEU A 107 2.66 -11.55 -1.90
N TRP A 108 1.68 -10.70 -2.13
CA TRP A 108 0.30 -11.09 -2.42
C TRP A 108 -0.12 -10.54 -3.77
N ASP A 109 -0.85 -11.33 -4.54
CA ASP A 109 -1.56 -10.82 -5.71
C ASP A 109 -2.80 -10.07 -5.23
N VAL A 110 -2.88 -8.78 -5.58
CA VAL A 110 -3.97 -7.91 -5.12
C VAL A 110 -5.31 -8.31 -5.74
N LYS A 111 -5.30 -8.88 -6.96
CA LYS A 111 -6.54 -9.24 -7.67
C LYS A 111 -7.13 -10.55 -7.18
N SER A 112 -6.30 -11.54 -6.87
CA SER A 112 -6.76 -12.86 -6.46
C SER A 112 -6.75 -13.06 -4.94
N GLY A 113 -6.07 -12.19 -4.19
CA GLY A 113 -5.84 -12.35 -2.75
C GLY A 113 -4.93 -13.52 -2.40
N GLN A 114 -4.24 -14.10 -3.39
CA GLN A 114 -3.38 -15.27 -3.17
C GLN A 114 -1.95 -14.84 -2.87
N GLN A 115 -1.26 -15.61 -2.04
CA GLN A 115 0.16 -15.40 -1.81
C GLN A 115 0.96 -15.79 -3.07
N LYS A 116 1.74 -14.85 -3.60
CA LYS A 116 2.66 -15.04 -4.72
C LYS A 116 3.99 -15.63 -4.29
N ALA A 117 4.54 -15.13 -3.18
CA ALA A 117 5.85 -15.53 -2.68
C ALA A 117 6.00 -15.27 -1.18
N LYS A 118 6.93 -15.98 -0.57
CA LYS A 118 7.44 -15.73 0.78
C LYS A 118 8.93 -15.42 0.68
N LEU A 119 9.35 -14.31 1.24
CA LEU A 119 10.75 -13.90 1.37
C LEU A 119 11.17 -14.22 2.79
N ASP A 120 11.88 -15.34 2.95
CA ASP A 120 12.42 -15.74 4.25
C ASP A 120 13.73 -15.01 4.50
N SER A 121 13.71 -14.14 5.51
CA SER A 121 14.88 -13.43 5.99
C SER A 121 15.55 -14.25 7.11
N GLN A 122 16.88 -14.31 7.12
CA GLN A 122 17.61 -14.87 8.27
C GLN A 122 17.58 -13.94 9.50
N TYR A 123 17.11 -12.70 9.32
CA TYR A 123 17.06 -11.64 10.30
C TYR A 123 15.67 -11.51 10.92
N SER A 124 15.61 -11.01 12.15
CA SER A 124 14.42 -10.90 13.00
C SER A 124 13.33 -9.96 12.45
N ASP A 125 12.32 -9.69 13.26
CA ASP A 125 11.07 -8.97 12.99
C ASP A 125 11.22 -7.84 11.96
N VAL A 126 10.32 -7.82 10.98
CA VAL A 126 10.27 -6.80 9.93
C VAL A 126 9.29 -5.71 10.36
N TYR A 127 9.80 -4.49 10.55
CA TYR A 127 9.00 -3.35 11.00
C TYR A 127 8.53 -2.45 9.85
N SER A 128 9.21 -2.49 8.71
CA SER A 128 8.86 -1.66 7.55
C SER A 128 9.22 -2.36 6.26
N VAL A 129 8.34 -2.24 5.26
CA VAL A 129 8.56 -2.70 3.88
C VAL A 129 8.24 -1.57 2.90
N CYS A 130 9.04 -1.43 1.85
CA CYS A 130 8.85 -0.40 0.83
C CYS A 130 9.31 -0.89 -0.55
N PHE A 131 8.48 -0.73 -1.58
CA PHE A 131 8.88 -0.99 -2.96
C PHE A 131 9.70 0.18 -3.53
N SER A 132 10.66 -0.12 -4.40
CA SER A 132 11.27 0.89 -5.26
C SER A 132 10.24 1.45 -6.25
N PRO A 133 10.42 2.68 -6.77
CA PRO A 133 9.47 3.30 -7.70
C PRO A 133 9.28 2.53 -9.02
N ASP A 134 10.28 1.74 -9.42
CA ASP A 134 10.22 0.85 -10.58
C ASP A 134 9.63 -0.54 -10.26
N GLY A 135 9.36 -0.83 -8.98
CA GLY A 135 8.81 -2.09 -8.49
C GLY A 135 9.78 -3.28 -8.48
N ASN A 136 11.03 -3.09 -8.89
CA ASN A 136 12.00 -4.18 -9.03
C ASN A 136 12.64 -4.61 -7.71
N LEU A 137 12.71 -3.68 -6.75
CA LEU A 137 13.28 -3.92 -5.43
C LEU A 137 12.24 -3.77 -4.33
N LEU A 138 12.41 -4.57 -3.29
CA LEU A 138 11.73 -4.38 -2.01
C LEU A 138 12.78 -4.18 -0.92
N ALA A 139 12.69 -3.06 -0.21
CA ALA A 139 13.48 -2.80 0.98
C ALA A 139 12.69 -3.17 2.22
N ALA A 140 13.37 -3.74 3.23
CA ALA A 140 12.78 -4.05 4.51
C ALA A 140 13.72 -3.73 5.67
N GLY A 141 13.25 -2.93 6.62
CA GLY A 141 13.95 -2.63 7.87
C GLY A 141 13.57 -3.64 8.97
N ASN A 142 14.57 -4.12 9.72
CA ASN A 142 14.36 -5.16 10.71
C ASN A 142 14.91 -4.82 12.11
N ARG A 143 14.55 -5.67 13.06
CA ARG A 143 14.98 -5.59 14.46
C ARG A 143 16.47 -5.90 14.67
N ASP A 144 17.13 -6.62 13.77
CA ASP A 144 18.58 -6.88 13.83
C ASP A 144 19.45 -5.73 13.31
N ASN A 145 18.87 -4.53 13.15
CA ASN A 145 19.55 -3.29 12.74
C ASN A 145 19.95 -3.27 11.26
N PHE A 146 19.44 -4.20 10.46
CA PHE A 146 19.74 -4.28 9.04
C PHE A 146 18.58 -3.81 8.17
N ILE A 147 18.92 -3.49 6.93
CA ILE A 147 17.97 -3.34 5.85
C ILE A 147 18.25 -4.40 4.80
N CYS A 148 17.27 -5.25 4.53
CA CYS A 148 17.36 -6.24 3.46
C CYS A 148 16.81 -5.64 2.16
N LEU A 149 17.56 -5.82 1.06
CA LEU A 149 17.07 -5.51 -0.29
C LEU A 149 16.80 -6.81 -1.04
N TRP A 150 15.58 -6.96 -1.55
CA TRP A 150 15.12 -8.11 -2.30
C TRP A 150 14.85 -7.74 -3.75
N ASP A 151 15.22 -8.63 -4.65
CA ASP A 151 14.76 -8.61 -6.03
C ASP A 151 13.35 -9.22 -6.09
N VAL A 152 12.37 -8.45 -6.50
CA VAL A 152 10.94 -8.86 -6.46
C VAL A 152 10.66 -9.96 -7.48
N GLN A 153 11.30 -9.91 -8.65
CA GLN A 153 11.07 -10.89 -9.71
C GLN A 153 11.69 -12.24 -9.38
N THR A 154 12.92 -12.25 -8.87
CA THR A 154 13.65 -13.50 -8.57
C THR A 154 13.43 -13.99 -7.15
N VAL A 155 12.80 -13.19 -6.28
CA VAL A 155 12.50 -13.55 -4.87
C VAL A 155 13.81 -13.83 -4.10
N LYS A 156 14.89 -13.14 -4.46
CA LYS A 156 16.23 -13.32 -3.89
C LYS A 156 16.73 -12.06 -3.20
N GLN A 157 17.39 -12.24 -2.06
CA GLN A 157 18.05 -11.14 -1.36
C GLN A 157 19.28 -10.69 -2.18
N LYS A 158 19.31 -9.41 -2.56
CA LYS A 158 20.42 -8.81 -3.34
C LYS A 158 21.48 -8.14 -2.48
N ALA A 159 21.09 -7.67 -1.29
CA ALA A 159 21.97 -6.94 -0.41
C ALA A 159 21.46 -6.91 1.02
N LEU A 160 22.39 -6.64 1.92
CA LEU A 160 22.16 -6.24 3.28
C LEU A 160 22.84 -4.88 3.48
N LEU A 161 22.09 -3.87 3.89
CA LEU A 161 22.66 -2.60 4.28
C LEU A 161 22.87 -2.63 5.79
N SER A 162 24.12 -2.47 6.20
CA SER A 162 24.55 -2.48 7.59
C SER A 162 25.07 -1.10 7.98
N GLY A 163 24.82 -0.70 9.23
CA GLY A 163 25.31 0.57 9.76
C GLY A 163 24.51 1.06 10.96
N HIS A 164 23.19 0.85 10.96
CA HIS A 164 22.38 1.13 12.14
C HIS A 164 22.82 0.26 13.33
N THR A 165 22.70 0.80 14.53
CA THR A 165 23.11 0.12 15.77
C THR A 165 21.92 -0.30 16.64
N ASN A 166 20.69 -0.06 16.15
CA ASN A 166 19.44 -0.48 16.78
C ASN A 166 18.37 -0.69 15.70
N ASN A 167 17.17 -1.15 16.10
CA ASN A 167 16.10 -1.57 15.19
C ASN A 167 15.82 -0.53 14.11
N VAL A 168 15.65 -0.97 12.87
CA VAL A 168 15.27 -0.09 11.75
C VAL A 168 13.75 -0.05 11.66
N ASN A 169 13.16 1.08 12.02
CA ASN A 169 11.71 1.22 12.18
C ASN A 169 11.01 1.59 10.89
N SER A 170 11.68 2.32 9.99
CA SER A 170 11.10 2.71 8.70
C SER A 170 12.16 2.82 7.62
N VAL A 171 11.76 2.49 6.39
CA VAL A 171 12.55 2.64 5.17
C VAL A 171 11.70 3.26 4.06
N CYS A 172 12.28 4.12 3.24
CA CYS A 172 11.59 4.75 2.12
C CYS A 172 12.55 5.01 0.95
N PHE A 173 12.15 4.66 -0.27
CA PHE A 173 12.90 4.99 -1.48
C PHE A 173 12.70 6.45 -1.90
N SER A 174 13.73 7.06 -2.46
CA SER A 174 13.56 8.32 -3.19
C SER A 174 12.71 8.09 -4.46
N PRO A 175 12.00 9.11 -4.97
CA PRO A 175 11.17 8.97 -6.18
C PRO A 175 11.93 8.53 -7.43
N ASP A 176 13.23 8.80 -7.50
CA ASP A 176 14.12 8.36 -8.59
C ASP A 176 14.68 6.93 -8.38
N GLY A 177 14.40 6.30 -7.23
CA GLY A 177 14.86 4.95 -6.87
C GLY A 177 16.36 4.83 -6.54
N ASN A 178 17.13 5.91 -6.65
CA ASN A 178 18.58 5.86 -6.49
C ASN A 178 19.04 5.86 -5.03
N ARG A 179 18.16 6.29 -4.12
CA ARG A 179 18.46 6.40 -2.70
C ARG A 179 17.40 5.70 -1.86
N LEU A 180 17.82 5.29 -0.68
CA LEU A 180 16.94 4.84 0.39
C LEU A 180 17.21 5.71 1.62
N ALA A 181 16.16 6.16 2.27
CA ALA A 181 16.22 6.70 3.62
C ALA A 181 15.79 5.63 4.61
N SER A 182 16.46 5.54 5.76
CA SER A 182 16.06 4.69 6.86
C SER A 182 16.18 5.41 8.18
N CYS A 183 15.31 5.06 9.13
CA CYS A 183 15.35 5.60 10.47
C CYS A 183 15.31 4.46 11.50
N SER A 184 15.95 4.69 12.65
CA SER A 184 16.21 3.64 13.64
C SER A 184 15.98 4.13 15.07
N CYS A 185 15.78 3.18 15.98
CA CYS A 185 15.89 3.37 17.42
C CYS A 185 17.31 3.78 17.89
N ASP A 186 18.28 3.87 16.98
CA ASP A 186 19.60 4.46 17.25
C ASP A 186 19.59 6.00 17.20
N ASN A 187 18.40 6.59 17.04
CA ASN A 187 18.12 8.03 16.95
C ASN A 187 18.68 8.71 15.69
N ASN A 188 19.12 7.95 14.68
CA ASN A 188 19.65 8.51 13.44
C ASN A 188 18.79 8.16 12.24
N ILE A 189 18.87 9.03 11.24
CA ILE A 189 18.42 8.76 9.88
C ILE A 189 19.66 8.49 9.04
N ARG A 190 19.62 7.47 8.17
CA ARG A 190 20.69 7.18 7.22
C ARG A 190 20.17 7.26 5.80
N LEU A 191 21.01 7.79 4.92
CA LEU A 191 20.77 7.78 3.48
C LEU A 191 21.73 6.81 2.82
N TRP A 192 21.19 5.94 1.98
CA TRP A 192 21.91 4.89 1.28
C TRP A 192 21.88 5.14 -0.22
N ASP A 193 22.98 4.84 -0.89
CA ASP A 193 23.00 4.70 -2.35
C ASP A 193 22.64 3.27 -2.73
N ILE A 194 21.59 3.10 -3.54
CA ILE A 194 21.09 1.78 -3.91
C ILE A 194 22.03 1.05 -4.88
N LYS A 195 22.74 1.79 -5.73
CA LYS A 195 23.65 1.21 -6.73
C LYS A 195 24.93 0.70 -6.08
N THR A 196 25.53 1.49 -5.20
CA THR A 196 26.77 1.10 -4.50
C THR A 196 26.50 0.29 -3.23
N LYS A 197 25.26 0.32 -2.71
CA LYS A 197 24.84 -0.32 -1.45
C LYS A 197 25.59 0.25 -0.23
N GLN A 198 26.06 1.49 -0.33
CA GLN A 198 26.82 2.17 0.71
C GLN A 198 26.02 3.30 1.33
N GLN A 199 26.31 3.59 2.61
CA GLN A 199 25.80 4.77 3.27
C GLN A 199 26.44 6.03 2.68
N LYS A 200 25.61 7.01 2.32
CA LYS A 200 26.03 8.34 1.85
C LYS A 200 26.04 9.38 2.97
N ALA A 201 25.09 9.31 3.89
CA ALA A 201 24.97 10.28 4.97
C ALA A 201 24.35 9.65 6.20
N LYS A 202 24.69 10.24 7.35
CA LYS A 202 24.09 10.01 8.65
C LYS A 202 23.59 11.35 9.15
N LEU A 203 22.31 11.42 9.50
CA LEU A 203 21.68 12.62 10.02
C LEU A 203 21.37 12.37 11.50
N ASP A 204 21.95 13.23 12.33
CA ASP A 204 21.95 13.13 13.78
C ASP A 204 21.20 14.36 14.32
N GLY A 205 20.49 14.23 15.45
CA GLY A 205 19.79 15.35 16.08
C GLY A 205 18.46 15.00 16.74
N HIS A 206 17.92 13.82 16.47
CA HIS A 206 16.76 13.30 17.20
C HIS A 206 17.21 12.71 18.54
N THR A 207 16.40 12.88 19.58
CA THR A 207 16.68 12.38 20.93
C THR A 207 15.93 11.10 21.28
N ASN A 208 14.99 10.68 20.42
CA ASN A 208 14.15 9.49 20.56
C ASN A 208 13.97 8.77 19.21
N GLY A 209 13.45 7.55 19.25
CA GLY A 209 13.20 6.72 18.08
C GLY A 209 12.32 7.41 17.02
N ILE A 210 12.67 7.20 15.75
CA ILE A 210 12.08 7.88 14.59
C ILE A 210 11.23 6.90 13.79
N ILE A 211 10.14 7.38 13.19
CA ILE A 211 9.33 6.69 12.19
C ILE A 211 9.19 7.63 10.99
N LEU A 212 9.52 7.15 9.79
CA LEU A 212 9.20 7.84 8.53
C LEU A 212 7.79 7.42 8.10
N SER A 213 6.92 8.39 7.83
CA SER A 213 5.55 8.22 7.32
C SER A 213 5.49 8.47 5.82
#